data_AF-A0A7C9BIG5-F1
#
_entry.id   AF-A0A7C9BIG5-F1
#
_cell.length_a   1.000
_cell.length_b   1.000
_cell.length_c   1.000
_cell.angle_alpha   90.00
_cell.angle_beta   90.00
_cell.angle_gamma   90.00
#
_symmetry.space_group_name_H-M   'P 1'
#
loop_
_entity.id
_entity.type
_entity.pdbx_description
1 polymer ?
#
loop_
_entity_poly.entity_id
_entity_poly.type
_entity_poly.pdbx_seq_one_letter_code
_entity_poly.pdbx_strand_id
1 'polypeptide(L)'
;MDKSVKWMVVLAFLGAPPLLAQHLPAPFHRHQTYPIPSGGIAVDFNPTALRWPFEKGKNVQYDVRLSQDSTFRKEPVYRQEKTEWAMYNPHQKLGTGTWYWQYRKTGGTWSKRIHFNVTSQALPLVSPPPTALLAAVPKDHPRLLAHGAEITQLRNRPKNEDIEAILAEAEEALKQPLPREDEGIAGNLIGDEQKNKQLIKLASLYLGNRVYYNVSSLCQAYILTRDERFAEKALAIGRTIAPWDPDKVTRLSDFGDARFMLSLALIYDTLYDRLTPEEKASFRKGVRLRAEDFYQDWKNNIEVRVLSAHVWQHILHYFFQTALIMHGDEPAAATWLSYAYELFLARSPILGGWTGAGSTARPTSA
;
A
#
# COMPACT_ATOMS: atom_id res chain seq x y z
N MET A 1 -30.49 -63.25 37.11
CA MET A 1 -31.59 -62.61 37.87
C MET A 1 -31.00 -61.47 38.67
N ASP A 2 -31.48 -60.27 38.34
CA ASP A 2 -31.45 -58.98 39.04
C ASP A 2 -30.87 -58.90 40.48
N LYS A 3 -29.98 -57.91 40.72
CA LYS A 3 -30.19 -56.78 41.68
C LYS A 3 -28.92 -55.94 41.92
N SER A 4 -29.14 -54.63 42.02
CA SER A 4 -28.42 -53.60 42.82
C SER A 4 -27.70 -52.45 42.07
N VAL A 5 -28.48 -51.40 41.79
CA VAL A 5 -28.28 -49.96 42.12
C VAL A 5 -26.85 -49.44 42.32
N LYS A 6 -26.47 -48.41 41.55
CA LYS A 6 -25.81 -47.20 42.07
C LYS A 6 -25.87 -46.01 41.07
N TRP A 7 -26.70 -45.04 41.46
CA TRP A 7 -26.64 -43.57 41.27
C TRP A 7 -26.01 -42.98 40.00
N MET A 8 -26.82 -42.24 39.23
CA MET A 8 -26.33 -41.05 38.54
C MET A 8 -27.33 -39.92 38.70
N VAL A 9 -26.85 -38.85 39.33
CA VAL A 9 -27.57 -37.62 39.68
C VAL A 9 -28.00 -36.91 38.41
N VAL A 10 -29.31 -36.64 38.31
CA VAL A 10 -29.87 -35.68 37.35
C VAL A 10 -29.55 -34.28 37.86
N LEU A 11 -28.62 -33.60 37.20
CA LEU A 11 -28.42 -32.16 37.36
C LEU A 11 -29.25 -31.46 36.28
N ALA A 12 -30.48 -31.10 36.65
CA ALA A 12 -31.29 -30.17 35.90
C ALA A 12 -30.68 -28.77 36.00
N PHE A 13 -29.90 -28.36 34.99
CA PHE A 13 -29.56 -26.95 34.82
C PHE A 13 -30.78 -26.23 34.23
N LEU A 14 -31.49 -25.52 35.10
CA LEU A 14 -32.46 -24.50 34.73
C LEU A 14 -31.79 -23.50 33.77
N GLY A 15 -32.34 -23.42 32.56
CA GLY A 15 -31.93 -22.45 31.55
C GLY A 15 -32.20 -21.03 32.04
N ALA A 16 -31.15 -20.32 32.43
CA ALA A 16 -31.17 -18.86 32.39
C ALA A 16 -31.14 -18.44 30.91
N PRO A 17 -32.05 -17.57 30.44
CA PRO A 17 -31.93 -17.02 29.09
C PRO A 17 -30.58 -16.29 28.99
N PRO A 18 -29.90 -16.34 27.82
CA PRO A 18 -28.70 -15.55 27.64
C PRO A 18 -29.06 -14.09 27.91
N LEU A 19 -28.47 -13.52 28.96
CA LEU A 19 -28.39 -12.08 29.15
C LEU A 19 -27.96 -11.51 27.80
N LEU A 20 -28.86 -10.76 27.18
CA LEU A 20 -28.58 -9.94 26.00
C LEU A 20 -27.25 -9.27 26.25
N ALA A 21 -26.20 -9.72 25.55
CA ALA A 21 -24.95 -9.00 25.50
C ALA A 21 -25.31 -7.63 24.95
N GLN A 22 -25.46 -6.64 25.84
CA GLN A 22 -25.59 -5.25 25.47
C GLN A 22 -24.45 -5.02 24.49
N HIS A 23 -24.79 -4.66 23.25
CA HIS A 23 -23.82 -4.22 22.27
C HIS A 23 -23.17 -2.97 22.85
N LEU A 24 -22.10 -3.16 23.63
CA LEU A 24 -21.19 -2.10 23.97
C LEU A 24 -20.72 -1.55 22.63
N PRO A 25 -20.95 -0.26 22.33
CA PRO A 25 -20.46 0.33 21.10
C PRO A 25 -18.95 0.08 21.04
N ALA A 26 -18.49 -0.48 19.92
CA ALA A 26 -17.07 -0.76 19.75
C ALA A 26 -16.28 0.53 20.02
N PRO A 27 -15.30 0.52 20.94
CA PRO A 27 -14.55 1.74 21.30
C PRO A 27 -13.79 2.31 20.10
N PHE A 28 -13.57 1.50 19.05
CA PHE A 28 -12.97 1.89 17.78
C PHE A 28 -13.82 1.42 16.61
N HIS A 29 -14.21 2.35 15.74
CA HIS A 29 -14.85 2.04 14.48
C HIS A 29 -13.83 1.54 13.46
N ARG A 30 -14.22 0.61 12.57
CA ARG A 30 -13.33 0.11 11.48
C ARG A 30 -12.87 1.24 10.54
N HIS A 31 -13.67 2.28 10.42
CA HIS A 31 -13.39 3.48 9.62
C HIS A 31 -13.58 4.72 10.48
N GLN A 32 -12.84 5.77 10.16
CA GLN A 32 -12.95 7.08 10.78
C GLN A 32 -14.37 7.64 10.63
N THR A 33 -14.97 8.03 11.76
CA THR A 33 -16.35 8.55 11.82
C THR A 33 -16.44 10.06 12.05
N TYR A 34 -15.32 10.73 12.29
CA TYR A 34 -15.25 12.17 12.51
C TYR A 34 -14.00 12.77 11.81
N PRO A 35 -14.00 14.06 11.45
CA PRO A 35 -12.86 14.70 10.81
C PRO A 35 -11.65 14.85 11.76
N ILE A 36 -10.44 14.77 11.22
CA ILE A 36 -9.17 14.89 11.94
C ILE A 36 -8.25 15.85 11.16
N PRO A 37 -7.63 16.84 11.80
CA PRO A 37 -7.81 17.27 13.19
C PRO A 37 -9.17 17.97 13.41
N SER A 38 -9.70 17.89 14.62
CA SER A 38 -10.94 18.58 15.01
C SER A 38 -10.97 18.94 16.49
N GLY A 39 -11.97 19.72 16.91
CA GLY A 39 -12.18 20.05 18.32
C GLY A 39 -11.20 21.06 18.92
N GLY A 40 -10.46 21.80 18.09
CA GLY A 40 -9.53 22.84 18.59
C GLY A 40 -8.25 22.26 19.20
N ILE A 41 -7.91 21.01 18.93
CA ILE A 41 -6.65 20.40 19.41
C ILE A 41 -5.43 21.17 18.91
N ALA A 42 -4.39 21.23 19.73
CA ALA A 42 -3.06 21.60 19.27
C ALA A 42 -2.47 20.43 18.47
N VAL A 43 -1.97 20.69 17.28
CA VAL A 43 -1.39 19.64 16.41
C VAL A 43 0.10 19.51 16.67
N ASP A 44 0.59 18.27 16.63
CA ASP A 44 2.01 17.96 16.88
C ASP A 44 2.90 18.29 15.68
N PHE A 45 2.34 18.29 14.47
CA PHE A 45 3.07 18.52 13.21
C PHE A 45 2.50 19.69 12.41
N ASN A 46 3.38 20.36 11.68
CA ASN A 46 3.05 21.48 10.79
C ASN A 46 3.68 21.29 9.39
N PRO A 47 2.85 21.11 8.34
CA PRO A 47 1.39 20.97 8.39
C PRO A 47 0.96 19.61 8.93
N THR A 48 -0.28 19.54 9.42
CA THR A 48 -0.97 18.26 9.66
C THR A 48 -1.82 17.89 8.47
N ALA A 49 -1.93 16.60 8.18
CA ALA A 49 -2.89 16.08 7.20
C ALA A 49 -4.32 16.29 7.71
N LEU A 50 -5.22 16.71 6.81
CA LEU A 50 -6.66 16.78 7.05
C LEU A 50 -7.31 15.51 6.49
N ARG A 51 -8.15 14.84 7.28
CA ARG A 51 -8.84 13.61 6.88
C ARG A 51 -10.27 13.65 7.35
N TRP A 52 -11.20 13.13 6.56
CA TRP A 52 -12.64 13.13 6.89
C TRP A 52 -13.29 11.78 6.63
N PRO A 53 -14.46 11.49 7.23
CA PRO A 53 -15.20 10.27 6.91
C PRO A 53 -15.52 10.21 5.42
N PHE A 54 -15.19 9.09 4.78
CA PHE A 54 -15.55 8.87 3.38
C PHE A 54 -17.05 8.61 3.22
N GLU A 55 -17.57 8.95 2.05
CA GLU A 55 -18.88 8.52 1.61
C GLU A 55 -18.75 7.27 0.74
N LYS A 56 -19.62 6.28 0.97
CA LYS A 56 -19.72 5.10 0.11
C LYS A 56 -20.29 5.49 -1.24
N GLY A 57 -19.68 5.03 -2.32
CA GLY A 57 -20.19 5.23 -3.67
C GLY A 57 -19.10 5.02 -4.71
N LYS A 58 -19.51 4.92 -5.97
CA LYS A 58 -18.56 4.94 -7.11
C LYS A 58 -18.20 6.38 -7.42
N ASN A 59 -16.93 6.63 -7.72
CA ASN A 59 -16.41 7.94 -8.17
C ASN A 59 -16.76 9.10 -7.22
N VAL A 60 -16.70 8.85 -5.91
CA VAL A 60 -16.88 9.93 -4.93
C VAL A 60 -15.66 10.84 -4.97
N GLN A 61 -15.92 12.13 -5.11
CA GLN A 61 -14.91 13.18 -5.10
C GLN A 61 -15.24 14.22 -4.03
N TYR A 62 -14.22 14.87 -3.48
CA TYR A 62 -14.40 15.90 -2.47
C TYR A 62 -13.76 17.23 -2.85
N ASP A 63 -14.29 18.29 -2.26
CA ASP A 63 -13.61 19.58 -2.16
C ASP A 63 -13.27 19.85 -0.70
N VAL A 64 -12.10 20.43 -0.45
CA VAL A 64 -11.62 20.82 0.88
C VAL A 64 -11.11 22.26 0.84
N ARG A 65 -11.31 22.98 1.95
CA ARG A 65 -10.77 24.34 2.15
C ARG A 65 -10.22 24.52 3.55
N LEU A 66 -9.14 25.28 3.68
CA LEU A 66 -8.40 25.56 4.92
C LEU A 66 -7.98 27.04 4.97
N SER A 67 -8.25 27.74 6.08
CA SER A 67 -7.87 29.14 6.28
C SER A 67 -7.84 29.52 7.76
N GLN A 68 -7.12 30.58 8.13
CA GLN A 68 -7.26 31.21 9.45
C GLN A 68 -8.53 32.08 9.55
N ASP A 69 -9.10 32.49 8.43
CA ASP A 69 -10.39 33.17 8.41
C ASP A 69 -11.54 32.15 8.48
N SER A 70 -12.29 32.18 9.58
CA SER A 70 -13.42 31.28 9.83
C SER A 70 -14.57 31.42 8.82
N THR A 71 -14.58 32.49 8.00
CA THR A 71 -15.56 32.72 6.95
C THR A 71 -15.09 32.27 5.57
N PHE A 72 -13.81 31.93 5.41
CA PHE A 72 -13.16 31.54 4.14
C PHE A 72 -13.30 32.61 3.03
N ARG A 73 -13.34 33.88 3.42
CA ARG A 73 -13.48 35.04 2.51
C ARG A 73 -12.17 35.83 2.40
N LYS A 74 -11.31 35.77 3.41
CA LYS A 74 -9.99 36.43 3.40
C LYS A 74 -8.91 35.44 3.04
N GLU A 75 -8.07 35.81 2.09
CA GLU A 75 -6.89 35.04 1.71
C GLU A 75 -5.82 35.06 2.83
N PRO A 76 -5.01 33.99 2.95
CA PRO A 76 -5.03 32.80 2.11
C PRO A 76 -6.15 31.80 2.47
N VAL A 77 -6.77 31.22 1.45
CA VAL A 77 -7.65 30.05 1.55
C VAL A 77 -7.07 28.93 0.69
N TYR A 78 -6.48 27.93 1.33
CA TYR A 78 -5.95 26.76 0.64
C TYR A 78 -7.09 25.81 0.27
N ARG A 79 -7.04 25.25 -0.94
CA ARG A 79 -8.12 24.43 -1.49
C ARG A 79 -7.57 23.27 -2.28
N GLN A 80 -8.33 22.17 -2.27
CA GLN A 80 -8.21 21.11 -3.26
C GLN A 80 -9.63 20.72 -3.67
N GLU A 81 -9.87 20.65 -4.97
CA GLU A 81 -11.18 20.32 -5.54
C GLU A 81 -11.11 18.98 -6.26
N LYS A 82 -12.25 18.29 -6.33
CA LYS A 82 -12.41 17.02 -7.04
C LYS A 82 -11.39 15.93 -6.65
N THR A 83 -10.89 15.92 -5.42
CA THR A 83 -9.99 14.84 -4.95
C THR A 83 -10.76 13.53 -4.84
N GLU A 84 -10.19 12.43 -5.32
CA GLU A 84 -10.81 11.09 -5.30
C GLU A 84 -10.65 10.35 -3.97
N TRP A 85 -10.07 11.00 -2.95
CA TRP A 85 -9.77 10.40 -1.66
C TRP A 85 -10.10 11.33 -0.50
N ALA A 86 -10.36 10.76 0.68
CA ALA A 86 -10.82 11.48 1.86
C ALA A 86 -9.68 12.05 2.73
N MET A 87 -8.66 12.62 2.08
CA MET A 87 -7.48 13.20 2.73
C MET A 87 -6.93 14.42 1.96
N TYR A 88 -6.23 15.31 2.67
CA TYR A 88 -5.55 16.46 2.11
C TYR A 88 -4.29 16.79 2.91
N ASN A 89 -3.14 16.82 2.24
CA ASN A 89 -1.89 17.32 2.79
C ASN A 89 -1.65 18.76 2.32
N PRO A 90 -1.47 19.75 3.22
CA PRO A 90 -1.27 21.14 2.81
C PRO A 90 0.07 21.43 2.08
N HIS A 91 1.08 20.57 2.22
CA HIS A 91 2.41 20.69 1.60
C HIS A 91 3.13 22.04 1.80
N GLN A 92 2.78 22.75 2.87
CA GLN A 92 3.38 24.04 3.21
C GLN A 92 3.25 24.30 4.70
N LYS A 93 4.17 25.12 5.22
CA LYS A 93 4.11 25.55 6.62
C LYS A 93 2.91 26.45 6.85
N LEU A 94 2.10 26.12 7.86
CA LEU A 94 1.02 26.96 8.32
C LEU A 94 1.52 27.93 9.41
N GLY A 95 1.00 29.16 9.41
CA GLY A 95 1.25 30.12 10.49
C GLY A 95 0.69 29.65 11.84
N THR A 96 1.27 30.11 12.94
CA THR A 96 0.76 29.86 14.30
C THR A 96 -0.65 30.46 14.46
N GLY A 97 -1.50 29.78 15.22
CA GLY A 97 -2.85 30.21 15.55
C GLY A 97 -3.92 29.20 15.20
N THR A 98 -5.17 29.63 15.26
CA THR A 98 -6.33 28.80 14.94
C THR A 98 -6.54 28.72 13.43
N TRP A 99 -6.70 27.51 12.94
CA TRP A 99 -7.04 27.22 11.55
C TRP A 99 -8.42 26.58 11.47
N TYR A 100 -9.20 27.01 10.49
CA TYR A 100 -10.53 26.51 10.18
C TYR A 100 -10.50 25.75 8.87
N TRP A 101 -11.23 24.64 8.80
CA TRP A 101 -11.36 23.87 7.57
C TRP A 101 -12.74 23.26 7.42
N GLN A 102 -13.10 22.98 6.17
CA GLN A 102 -14.32 22.30 5.77
C GLN A 102 -14.05 21.41 4.59
N TYR A 103 -14.84 20.36 4.46
CA TYR A 103 -14.85 19.48 3.30
C TYR A 103 -16.29 19.30 2.82
N ARG A 104 -16.47 18.82 1.59
CA ARG A 104 -17.76 18.37 1.05
C ARG A 104 -17.54 17.32 0.00
N LYS A 105 -18.55 16.51 -0.27
CA LYS A 105 -18.67 15.89 -1.59
C LYS A 105 -18.73 16.99 -2.65
N THR A 106 -18.02 16.81 -3.75
CA THR A 106 -17.98 17.78 -4.86
C THR A 106 -19.42 18.11 -5.30
N GLY A 107 -19.75 19.39 -5.38
CA GLY A 107 -21.11 19.86 -5.71
C GLY A 107 -22.14 19.78 -4.56
N GLY A 108 -21.77 19.22 -3.41
CA GLY A 108 -22.60 19.13 -2.21
C GLY A 108 -22.48 20.33 -1.26
N THR A 109 -23.05 20.17 -0.07
CA THR A 109 -22.99 21.16 1.01
C THR A 109 -21.71 21.00 1.82
N TRP A 110 -21.08 22.12 2.19
CA TRP A 110 -19.94 22.14 3.11
C TRP A 110 -20.29 21.50 4.46
N SER A 111 -19.35 20.73 5.01
CA SER A 111 -19.41 20.21 6.37
C SER A 111 -19.60 21.34 7.39
N LYS A 112 -19.90 21.00 8.65
CA LYS A 112 -19.70 21.95 9.75
C LYS A 112 -18.25 22.47 9.73
N ARG A 113 -18.06 23.71 10.17
CA ARG A 113 -16.73 24.31 10.30
C ARG A 113 -15.94 23.56 11.38
N ILE A 114 -14.80 23.02 10.99
CA ILE A 114 -13.88 22.30 11.87
C ILE A 114 -12.68 23.22 12.15
N HIS A 115 -12.00 23.05 13.29
CA HIS A 115 -10.83 23.84 13.62
C HIS A 115 -9.82 23.07 14.46
N PHE A 116 -8.57 23.54 14.40
CA PHE A 116 -7.41 23.08 15.16
C PHE A 116 -6.44 24.25 15.39
N ASN A 117 -5.44 24.05 16.24
CA ASN A 117 -4.45 25.06 16.59
C ASN A 117 -3.05 24.61 16.18
N VAL A 118 -2.33 25.48 15.47
CA VAL A 118 -0.89 25.33 15.20
C VAL A 118 -0.15 26.16 16.23
N THR A 119 0.67 25.53 17.07
CA THR A 119 1.46 26.21 18.11
C THR A 119 2.91 26.38 17.66
N SER A 120 3.72 27.12 18.43
CA SER A 120 5.17 27.19 18.22
C SER A 120 5.90 25.87 18.52
N GLN A 121 5.25 24.92 19.21
CA GLN A 121 5.80 23.59 19.52
C GLN A 121 5.53 22.57 18.41
N ALA A 122 4.67 22.89 17.44
CA ALA A 122 4.37 21.99 16.32
C ALA A 122 5.62 21.79 15.46
N LEU A 123 6.00 20.53 15.24
CA LEU A 123 7.21 20.16 14.52
C LEU A 123 7.05 20.41 13.02
N PRO A 124 8.02 21.06 12.36
CA PRO A 124 7.95 21.30 10.94
C PRO A 124 8.19 20.00 10.16
N LEU A 125 7.18 19.57 9.39
CA LEU A 125 7.27 18.42 8.49
C LEU A 125 6.65 18.79 7.14
N VAL A 126 7.29 19.72 6.44
CA VAL A 126 6.83 20.20 5.14
C VAL A 126 7.32 19.25 4.06
N SER A 127 6.39 18.58 3.38
CA SER A 127 6.67 17.74 2.22
C SER A 127 6.40 18.51 0.92
N PRO A 128 7.14 18.23 -0.17
CA PRO A 128 6.81 18.79 -1.48
C PRO A 128 5.45 18.28 -1.97
N PRO A 129 4.69 19.05 -2.78
CA PRO A 129 3.43 18.59 -3.35
C PRO A 129 3.66 17.47 -4.39
N PRO A 130 2.63 16.66 -4.71
CA PRO A 130 2.76 15.57 -5.70
C PRO A 130 3.28 16.05 -7.05
N THR A 131 2.92 17.26 -7.49
CA THR A 131 3.42 17.83 -8.75
C THR A 131 4.93 17.97 -8.78
N ALA A 132 5.56 18.31 -7.65
CA ALA A 132 7.01 18.41 -7.54
C ALA A 132 7.66 17.02 -7.51
N LEU A 133 7.04 16.04 -6.83
CA LEU A 133 7.49 14.64 -6.88
C LEU A 133 7.47 14.11 -8.32
N LEU A 134 6.34 14.25 -9.02
CA LEU A 134 6.17 13.76 -10.40
C LEU A 134 7.18 14.40 -11.35
N ALA A 135 7.41 15.72 -11.23
CA ALA A 135 8.39 16.43 -12.04
C ALA A 135 9.85 16.01 -11.76
N ALA A 136 10.13 15.51 -10.56
CA ALA A 136 11.46 15.07 -10.14
C ALA A 136 11.77 13.62 -10.54
N VAL A 137 10.79 12.82 -10.94
CA VAL A 137 11.03 11.44 -11.40
C VAL A 137 11.83 11.48 -12.72
N PRO A 138 12.98 10.78 -12.81
CA PRO A 138 13.71 10.66 -14.07
C PRO A 138 12.83 10.09 -15.19
N LYS A 139 13.05 10.57 -16.42
CA LYS A 139 12.27 10.15 -17.60
C LYS A 139 12.83 8.87 -18.23
N ASP A 140 14.13 8.66 -18.08
CA ASP A 140 14.85 7.49 -18.55
C ASP A 140 14.93 6.40 -17.49
N HIS A 141 15.19 5.20 -17.96
CA HIS A 141 15.27 3.98 -17.18
C HIS A 141 16.71 3.45 -17.14
N PRO A 142 17.10 2.71 -16.08
CA PRO A 142 16.33 2.42 -14.87
C PRO A 142 16.25 3.61 -13.92
N ARG A 143 15.23 3.62 -13.06
CA ARG A 143 14.98 4.71 -12.10
C ARG A 143 14.55 4.25 -10.71
N LEU A 144 14.34 2.96 -10.48
CA LEU A 144 14.01 2.45 -9.15
C LEU A 144 15.24 1.98 -8.37
N LEU A 145 16.01 1.01 -8.89
CA LEU A 145 17.12 0.40 -8.16
C LEU A 145 18.37 1.28 -8.09
N ALA A 146 18.67 1.95 -9.21
CA ALA A 146 19.75 2.90 -9.38
C ALA A 146 19.50 3.69 -10.66
N HIS A 147 20.06 4.90 -10.76
CA HIS A 147 19.84 5.77 -11.92
C HIS A 147 21.11 6.46 -12.40
N GLY A 148 21.28 6.59 -13.73
CA GLY A 148 22.36 7.35 -14.34
C GLY A 148 23.76 6.96 -13.83
N ALA A 149 24.51 7.95 -13.35
CA ALA A 149 25.88 7.77 -12.86
C ALA A 149 26.00 6.83 -11.64
N GLU A 150 24.93 6.66 -10.87
CA GLU A 150 24.90 5.79 -9.69
C GLU A 150 25.10 4.32 -10.08
N ILE A 151 24.62 3.91 -11.25
CA ILE A 151 24.82 2.55 -11.79
C ILE A 151 26.31 2.26 -11.97
N THR A 152 27.05 3.20 -12.57
CA THR A 152 28.51 3.05 -12.76
C THR A 152 29.26 3.08 -11.43
N GLN A 153 28.82 3.89 -10.47
CA GLN A 153 29.40 3.91 -9.12
C GLN A 153 29.21 2.58 -8.39
N LEU A 154 28.02 1.98 -8.48
CA LEU A 154 27.71 0.67 -7.91
C LEU A 154 28.57 -0.43 -8.53
N ARG A 155 28.75 -0.41 -9.85
CA ARG A 155 29.59 -1.39 -10.59
C ARG A 155 31.07 -1.30 -10.24
N ASN A 156 31.57 -0.10 -9.95
CA ASN A 156 32.96 0.14 -9.58
C ASN A 156 33.22 -0.04 -8.08
N ARG A 157 32.18 -0.27 -7.28
CA ARG A 157 32.33 -0.46 -5.83
C ARG A 157 33.09 -1.77 -5.59
N PRO A 158 34.09 -1.78 -4.69
CA PRO A 158 34.72 -3.03 -4.25
C PRO A 158 33.66 -3.99 -3.73
N LYS A 159 33.81 -5.28 -4.03
CA LYS A 159 32.92 -6.30 -3.48
C LYS A 159 32.95 -6.25 -1.95
N ASN A 160 31.77 -6.35 -1.36
CA ASN A 160 31.56 -6.47 0.08
C ASN A 160 30.51 -7.57 0.33
N GLU A 161 30.27 -7.88 1.61
CA GLU A 161 29.35 -8.95 2.02
C GLU A 161 27.94 -8.77 1.43
N ASP A 162 27.43 -7.53 1.36
CA ASP A 162 26.11 -7.25 0.77
C ASP A 162 26.06 -7.56 -0.74
N ILE A 163 27.07 -7.12 -1.50
CA ILE A 163 27.16 -7.42 -2.93
C ILE A 163 27.30 -8.93 -3.14
N GLU A 164 28.10 -9.61 -2.34
CA GLU A 164 28.28 -11.06 -2.44
C GLU A 164 26.99 -11.82 -2.13
N ALA A 165 26.21 -11.38 -1.14
CA ALA A 165 24.90 -11.95 -0.83
C ALA A 165 23.91 -11.79 -1.99
N ILE A 166 23.80 -10.58 -2.56
CA ILE A 166 22.94 -10.32 -3.74
C ILE A 166 23.33 -11.22 -4.91
N LEU A 167 24.63 -11.37 -5.18
CA LEU A 167 25.11 -12.22 -6.28
C LEU A 167 24.84 -13.70 -6.00
N ALA A 168 24.97 -14.16 -4.76
CA ALA A 168 24.65 -15.53 -4.40
C ALA A 168 23.15 -15.83 -4.60
N GLU A 169 22.26 -14.92 -4.17
CA GLU A 169 20.82 -15.05 -4.40
C GLU A 169 20.47 -15.09 -5.89
N ALA A 170 21.11 -14.25 -6.70
CA ALA A 170 20.89 -14.22 -8.15
C ALA A 170 21.40 -15.50 -8.84
N GLU A 171 22.53 -16.06 -8.42
CA GLU A 171 23.02 -17.35 -8.91
C GLU A 171 22.08 -18.51 -8.54
N GLU A 172 21.45 -18.48 -7.36
CA GLU A 172 20.37 -19.43 -7.03
C GLU A 172 19.14 -19.22 -7.92
N ALA A 173 18.75 -17.97 -8.19
CA ALA A 173 17.64 -17.65 -9.08
C ALA A 173 17.87 -18.14 -10.52
N LEU A 174 19.11 -18.17 -11.02
CA LEU A 174 19.45 -18.72 -12.33
C LEU A 174 19.12 -20.23 -12.43
N LYS A 175 19.35 -20.97 -11.35
CA LYS A 175 19.13 -22.43 -11.26
C LYS A 175 17.64 -22.81 -11.21
N GLN A 176 16.78 -21.91 -10.74
CA GLN A 176 15.35 -22.17 -10.63
C GLN A 176 14.70 -22.32 -12.02
N PRO A 177 13.74 -23.24 -12.21
CA PRO A 177 12.99 -23.29 -13.46
C PRO A 177 12.15 -22.02 -13.65
N LEU A 178 11.73 -21.76 -14.90
CA LEU A 178 10.74 -20.71 -15.15
C LEU A 178 9.46 -21.00 -14.35
N PRO A 179 8.80 -19.96 -13.82
CA PRO A 179 7.58 -20.16 -13.04
C PRO A 179 6.47 -20.68 -13.96
N ARG A 180 5.59 -21.53 -13.42
CA ARG A 180 4.43 -22.04 -14.16
C ARG A 180 3.14 -21.60 -13.47
N GLU A 181 2.12 -21.28 -14.26
CA GLU A 181 0.86 -20.77 -13.71
C GLU A 181 0.18 -21.81 -12.80
N ASP A 182 0.35 -23.10 -13.09
CA ASP A 182 -0.24 -24.19 -12.32
C ASP A 182 0.42 -24.43 -10.95
N GLU A 183 1.61 -23.88 -10.70
CA GLU A 183 2.23 -23.88 -9.36
C GLU A 183 1.41 -23.07 -8.34
N GLY A 184 0.61 -22.12 -8.82
CA GLY A 184 -0.29 -21.35 -7.95
C GLY A 184 -1.66 -22.00 -7.76
N ILE A 185 -1.89 -23.19 -8.32
CA ILE A 185 -3.09 -23.99 -8.08
C ILE A 185 -2.85 -24.86 -6.85
N ALA A 186 -3.75 -24.79 -5.87
CA ALA A 186 -3.65 -25.64 -4.68
C ALA A 186 -3.89 -27.11 -5.03
N GLY A 187 -2.92 -27.96 -4.72
CA GLY A 187 -3.08 -29.42 -4.71
C GLY A 187 -3.78 -29.93 -3.45
N ASN A 188 -4.26 -31.17 -3.49
CA ASN A 188 -4.74 -31.93 -2.32
C ASN A 188 -5.84 -31.22 -1.49
N LEU A 189 -6.86 -30.69 -2.17
CA LEU A 189 -8.02 -30.12 -1.49
C LEU A 189 -8.71 -31.18 -0.62
N ILE A 190 -9.17 -30.78 0.56
CA ILE A 190 -9.82 -31.65 1.54
C ILE A 190 -11.32 -31.36 1.63
N GLY A 191 -12.08 -32.15 2.39
CA GLY A 191 -13.53 -31.94 2.59
C GLY A 191 -13.92 -30.69 3.39
N ASP A 192 -13.04 -29.69 3.51
CA ASP A 192 -13.22 -28.45 4.28
C ASP A 192 -13.04 -27.23 3.36
N GLU A 193 -14.14 -26.57 3.03
CA GLU A 193 -14.16 -25.44 2.10
C GLU A 193 -13.34 -24.23 2.59
N GLN A 194 -13.34 -23.95 3.90
CA GLN A 194 -12.60 -22.82 4.45
C GLN A 194 -11.09 -23.06 4.38
N LYS A 195 -10.64 -24.27 4.72
CA LYS A 195 -9.23 -24.65 4.58
C LYS A 195 -8.81 -24.67 3.12
N ASN A 196 -9.65 -25.14 2.21
CA ASN A 196 -9.37 -25.09 0.77
C ASN A 196 -9.17 -23.65 0.27
N LYS A 197 -10.01 -22.69 0.71
CA LYS A 197 -9.82 -21.27 0.38
C LYS A 197 -8.46 -20.75 0.87
N GLN A 198 -8.00 -21.16 2.05
CA GLN A 198 -6.69 -20.77 2.56
C GLN A 198 -5.54 -21.41 1.75
N LEU A 199 -5.63 -22.69 1.42
CA LEU A 199 -4.64 -23.40 0.61
C LEU A 199 -4.49 -22.76 -0.78
N ILE A 200 -5.62 -22.40 -1.41
CA ILE A 200 -5.65 -21.69 -2.70
C ILE A 200 -4.92 -20.34 -2.61
N LYS A 201 -5.18 -19.56 -1.55
CA LYS A 201 -4.48 -18.30 -1.32
C LYS A 201 -2.99 -18.49 -1.07
N LEU A 202 -2.61 -19.52 -0.31
CA LEU A 202 -1.21 -19.82 -0.02
C LEU A 202 -0.43 -20.23 -1.27
N ALA A 203 -1.02 -21.05 -2.15
CA ALA A 203 -0.39 -21.42 -3.41
C ALA A 203 -0.09 -20.18 -4.28
N SER A 204 -1.08 -19.29 -4.42
CA SER A 204 -0.93 -18.00 -5.11
C SER A 204 0.16 -17.10 -4.46
N LEU A 205 0.17 -17.01 -3.13
CA LEU A 205 1.20 -16.28 -2.38
C LEU A 205 2.60 -16.84 -2.61
N TYR A 206 2.79 -18.16 -2.54
CA TYR A 206 4.10 -18.78 -2.73
C TYR A 206 4.63 -18.59 -4.14
N LEU A 207 3.76 -18.69 -5.15
CA LEU A 207 4.14 -18.38 -6.52
C LEU A 207 4.58 -16.92 -6.66
N GLY A 208 3.80 -15.98 -6.14
CA GLY A 208 4.17 -14.55 -6.16
C GLY A 208 5.47 -14.24 -5.40
N ASN A 209 5.71 -14.89 -4.26
CA ASN A 209 6.97 -14.80 -3.52
C ASN A 209 8.16 -15.27 -4.36
N ARG A 210 8.06 -16.48 -4.92
CA ARG A 210 9.12 -17.06 -5.75
C ARG A 210 9.46 -16.16 -6.93
N VAL A 211 8.45 -15.68 -7.64
CA VAL A 211 8.65 -14.79 -8.79
C VAL A 211 9.35 -13.51 -8.36
N TYR A 212 8.87 -12.84 -7.30
CA TYR A 212 9.44 -11.58 -6.84
C TYR A 212 10.88 -11.71 -6.35
N TYR A 213 11.20 -12.67 -5.49
CA TYR A 213 12.56 -12.78 -4.95
C TYR A 213 13.57 -13.17 -6.04
N ASN A 214 13.18 -14.03 -6.98
CA ASN A 214 14.02 -14.34 -8.14
C ASN A 214 14.23 -13.10 -9.01
N VAL A 215 13.16 -12.38 -9.37
CA VAL A 215 13.26 -11.20 -10.22
C VAL A 215 14.05 -10.07 -9.55
N SER A 216 13.83 -9.82 -8.26
CA SER A 216 14.54 -8.80 -7.50
C SER A 216 16.05 -9.04 -7.49
N SER A 217 16.46 -10.26 -7.12
CA SER A 217 17.89 -10.63 -7.07
C SER A 217 18.55 -10.57 -8.45
N LEU A 218 17.89 -11.08 -9.49
CA LEU A 218 18.37 -11.01 -10.88
C LEU A 218 18.54 -9.56 -11.36
N CYS A 219 17.56 -8.69 -11.11
CA CYS A 219 17.65 -7.28 -11.50
C CYS A 219 18.75 -6.53 -10.73
N GLN A 220 18.86 -6.75 -9.41
CA GLN A 220 19.92 -6.16 -8.60
C GLN A 220 21.31 -6.62 -9.07
N ALA A 221 21.50 -7.92 -9.29
CA ALA A 221 22.76 -8.47 -9.78
C ALA A 221 23.13 -7.94 -11.16
N TYR A 222 22.16 -7.77 -12.07
CA TYR A 222 22.41 -7.16 -13.37
C TYR A 222 22.82 -5.68 -13.26
N ILE A 223 22.19 -4.89 -12.38
CA ILE A 223 22.61 -3.52 -12.11
C ILE A 223 24.08 -3.49 -11.63
N LEU A 224 24.43 -4.37 -10.69
CA LEU A 224 25.76 -4.45 -10.09
C LEU A 224 26.86 -4.94 -11.04
N THR A 225 26.54 -5.82 -12.00
CA THR A 225 27.58 -6.56 -12.75
C THR A 225 27.50 -6.38 -14.27
N ARG A 226 26.31 -6.06 -14.79
CA ARG A 226 25.99 -6.16 -16.23
C ARG A 226 26.18 -7.57 -16.79
N ASP A 227 26.14 -8.61 -15.96
CA ASP A 227 26.17 -10.00 -16.46
C ASP A 227 24.84 -10.33 -17.15
N GLU A 228 24.92 -10.57 -18.45
CA GLU A 228 23.77 -10.83 -19.33
C GLU A 228 22.98 -12.07 -18.91
N ARG A 229 23.58 -13.05 -18.20
CA ARG A 229 22.85 -14.23 -17.71
C ARG A 229 21.67 -13.84 -16.82
N PHE A 230 21.88 -12.86 -15.93
CA PHE A 230 20.83 -12.40 -15.03
C PHE A 230 19.71 -11.68 -15.79
N ALA A 231 20.08 -10.84 -16.76
CA ALA A 231 19.11 -10.13 -17.59
C ALA A 231 18.28 -11.09 -18.46
N GLU A 232 18.90 -12.09 -19.10
CA GLU A 232 18.19 -13.09 -19.89
C GLU A 232 17.20 -13.89 -19.05
N LYS A 233 17.61 -14.30 -17.84
CA LYS A 233 16.71 -15.02 -16.94
C LYS A 233 15.53 -14.15 -16.51
N ALA A 234 15.77 -12.90 -16.14
CA ALA A 234 14.72 -11.96 -15.75
C ALA A 234 13.74 -11.70 -16.90
N LEU A 235 14.22 -11.50 -18.14
CA LEU A 235 13.37 -11.36 -19.32
C LEU A 235 12.56 -12.63 -19.57
N ALA A 236 13.16 -13.81 -19.47
CA ALA A 236 12.46 -15.09 -19.66
C ALA A 236 11.33 -15.26 -18.62
N ILE A 237 11.55 -14.86 -17.37
CA ILE A 237 10.50 -14.83 -16.34
C ILE A 237 9.40 -13.83 -16.74
N GLY A 238 9.76 -12.60 -17.09
CA GLY A 238 8.81 -11.56 -17.50
C GLY A 238 7.93 -11.98 -18.68
N ARG A 239 8.53 -12.57 -19.72
CA ARG A 239 7.85 -13.13 -20.90
C ARG A 239 6.90 -14.27 -20.55
N THR A 240 7.24 -15.04 -19.51
CA THR A 240 6.41 -16.15 -19.04
C THR A 240 5.19 -15.65 -18.29
N ILE A 241 5.35 -14.66 -17.39
CA ILE A 241 4.29 -14.23 -16.48
C ILE A 241 3.40 -13.10 -17.03
N ALA A 242 3.90 -12.27 -17.95
CA ALA A 242 3.14 -11.16 -18.51
C ALA A 242 1.82 -11.57 -19.22
N PRO A 243 1.77 -12.73 -19.93
CA PRO A 243 0.53 -13.21 -20.55
C PRO A 243 -0.48 -13.82 -19.57
N TRP A 244 -0.09 -14.10 -18.32
CA TRP A 244 -0.98 -14.75 -17.35
C TRP A 244 -2.18 -13.88 -17.03
N ASP A 245 -3.32 -14.55 -16.87
CA ASP A 245 -4.59 -13.89 -16.62
C ASP A 245 -4.58 -13.25 -15.22
N PRO A 246 -4.61 -11.90 -15.11
CA PRO A 246 -4.57 -11.22 -13.83
C PRO A 246 -5.79 -11.52 -12.97
N ASP A 247 -6.90 -11.99 -13.53
CA ASP A 247 -8.11 -12.29 -12.78
C ASP A 247 -8.10 -13.70 -12.14
N LYS A 248 -7.10 -14.53 -12.46
CA LYS A 248 -7.00 -15.94 -12.01
C LYS A 248 -5.97 -16.12 -10.90
N VAL A 249 -5.08 -17.11 -11.06
CA VAL A 249 -4.21 -17.67 -10.02
C VAL A 249 -3.32 -16.59 -9.39
N THR A 250 -2.90 -15.60 -10.16
CA THR A 250 -2.00 -14.55 -9.67
C THR A 250 -2.66 -13.54 -8.74
N ARG A 251 -3.99 -13.49 -8.66
CA ARG A 251 -4.74 -12.51 -7.84
C ARG A 251 -5.41 -13.11 -6.61
N LEU A 252 -5.41 -14.44 -6.46
CA LEU A 252 -6.07 -15.09 -5.32
C LEU A 252 -5.48 -14.64 -3.97
N SER A 253 -4.20 -14.29 -3.94
CA SER A 253 -3.56 -13.56 -2.85
C SER A 253 -3.19 -12.14 -3.30
N ASP A 254 -3.61 -11.13 -2.52
CA ASP A 254 -3.23 -9.72 -2.71
C ASP A 254 -1.71 -9.50 -2.60
N PHE A 255 -1.06 -10.19 -1.67
CA PHE A 255 0.39 -10.23 -1.57
C PHE A 255 1.08 -10.86 -2.79
N GLY A 256 0.50 -11.92 -3.35
CA GLY A 256 0.99 -12.53 -4.58
C GLY A 256 0.86 -11.56 -5.75
N ASP A 257 -0.32 -10.96 -5.89
CA ASP A 257 -0.66 -10.05 -6.98
C ASP A 257 0.22 -8.80 -7.00
N ALA A 258 0.44 -8.18 -5.84
CA ALA A 258 1.34 -7.04 -5.69
C ALA A 258 2.78 -7.38 -6.07
N ARG A 259 3.23 -8.59 -5.76
CA ARG A 259 4.56 -9.08 -6.11
C ARG A 259 4.70 -9.36 -7.60
N PHE A 260 3.68 -9.90 -8.25
CA PHE A 260 3.65 -10.01 -9.72
C PHE A 260 3.70 -8.65 -10.40
N MET A 261 2.88 -7.71 -9.92
CA MET A 261 2.86 -6.33 -10.40
C MET A 261 4.24 -5.68 -10.33
N LEU A 262 4.89 -5.73 -9.16
CA LEU A 262 6.22 -5.16 -9.01
C LEU A 262 7.28 -5.92 -9.81
N SER A 263 7.18 -7.25 -9.93
CA SER A 263 8.14 -8.04 -10.73
C SER A 263 8.13 -7.61 -12.19
N LEU A 264 6.96 -7.44 -12.80
CA LEU A 264 6.83 -6.95 -14.17
C LEU A 264 7.39 -5.53 -14.30
N ALA A 265 7.06 -4.63 -13.36
CA ALA A 265 7.58 -3.27 -13.35
C ALA A 265 9.11 -3.25 -13.19
N LEU A 266 9.68 -4.07 -12.32
CA LEU A 266 11.11 -4.09 -12.04
C LEU A 266 11.91 -4.59 -13.24
N ILE A 267 11.42 -5.59 -13.96
CA ILE A 267 12.02 -6.05 -15.23
C ILE A 267 11.90 -4.94 -16.28
N TYR A 268 10.73 -4.32 -16.38
CA TYR A 268 10.48 -3.20 -17.30
C TYR A 268 11.46 -2.03 -17.07
N ASP A 269 11.68 -1.67 -15.81
CA ASP A 269 12.60 -0.60 -15.41
C ASP A 269 14.06 -0.98 -15.68
N THR A 270 14.48 -2.14 -15.16
CA THR A 270 15.88 -2.57 -15.16
C THR A 270 16.40 -2.87 -16.57
N LEU A 271 15.54 -3.41 -17.42
CA LEU A 271 15.89 -3.91 -18.75
C LEU A 271 15.15 -3.17 -19.88
N TYR A 272 14.73 -1.93 -19.62
CA TYR A 272 13.91 -1.12 -20.53
C TYR A 272 14.43 -1.09 -21.98
N ASP A 273 15.74 -0.92 -22.15
CA ASP A 273 16.38 -0.82 -23.48
C ASP A 273 16.47 -2.17 -24.21
N ARG A 274 16.25 -3.29 -23.51
CA ARG A 274 16.28 -4.65 -24.06
C ARG A 274 14.89 -5.14 -24.49
N LEU A 275 13.82 -4.42 -24.12
CA LEU A 275 12.45 -4.82 -24.43
C LEU A 275 12.01 -4.30 -25.79
N THR A 276 11.37 -5.16 -26.58
CA THR A 276 10.69 -4.73 -27.81
C THR A 276 9.46 -3.87 -27.48
N PRO A 277 8.94 -3.07 -28.44
CA PRO A 277 7.71 -2.32 -28.23
C PRO A 277 6.52 -3.20 -27.78
N GLU A 278 6.43 -4.43 -28.31
CA GLU A 278 5.39 -5.40 -27.96
C GLU A 278 5.54 -5.91 -26.52
N GLU A 279 6.78 -6.21 -26.11
CA GLU A 279 7.08 -6.61 -24.74
C GLU A 279 6.78 -5.48 -23.76
N LYS A 280 7.18 -4.25 -24.08
CA LYS A 280 6.85 -3.05 -23.28
C LYS A 280 5.33 -2.90 -23.12
N ALA A 281 4.58 -3.05 -24.21
CA ALA A 281 3.12 -2.97 -24.17
C ALA A 281 2.49 -4.09 -23.34
N SER A 282 2.99 -5.32 -23.47
CA SER A 282 2.54 -6.49 -22.72
C SER A 282 2.76 -6.31 -21.21
N PHE A 283 3.98 -5.93 -20.81
CA PHE A 283 4.34 -5.77 -19.40
C PHE A 283 3.56 -4.61 -18.79
N ARG A 284 3.47 -3.47 -19.49
CA ARG A 284 2.64 -2.33 -19.07
C ARG A 284 1.18 -2.73 -18.87
N LYS A 285 0.60 -3.53 -19.77
CA LYS A 285 -0.78 -4.03 -19.61
C LYS A 285 -0.92 -4.87 -18.34
N GLY A 286 0.01 -5.81 -18.09
CA GLY A 286 -0.01 -6.66 -16.90
C GLY A 286 0.13 -5.88 -15.59
N VAL A 287 0.93 -4.81 -15.60
CA VAL A 287 1.07 -3.87 -14.47
C VAL A 287 -0.20 -3.03 -14.28
N ARG A 288 -0.70 -2.42 -15.36
CA ARG A 288 -1.86 -1.52 -15.32
C ARG A 288 -3.09 -2.17 -14.71
N LEU A 289 -3.41 -3.39 -15.12
CA LEU A 289 -4.60 -4.09 -14.63
C LEU A 289 -4.54 -4.29 -13.11
N ARG A 290 -3.37 -4.67 -12.58
CA ARG A 290 -3.16 -4.90 -11.14
C ARG A 290 -3.12 -3.60 -10.34
N ALA A 291 -2.36 -2.62 -10.83
CA ALA A 291 -2.24 -1.33 -10.15
C ALA A 291 -3.58 -0.59 -10.10
N GLU A 292 -4.37 -0.63 -11.18
CA GLU A 292 -5.69 -0.01 -11.20
C GLU A 292 -6.65 -0.68 -10.21
N ASP A 293 -6.65 -2.01 -10.12
CA ASP A 293 -7.45 -2.75 -9.12
C ASP A 293 -7.09 -2.33 -7.69
N PHE A 294 -5.80 -2.30 -7.34
CA PHE A 294 -5.35 -1.81 -6.02
C PHE A 294 -5.80 -0.36 -5.77
N TYR A 295 -5.61 0.53 -6.75
CA TYR A 295 -6.01 1.92 -6.62
C TYR A 295 -7.51 2.08 -6.36
N GLN A 296 -8.35 1.37 -7.13
CA GLN A 296 -9.80 1.43 -7.01
C GLN A 296 -10.32 0.83 -5.70
N ASP A 297 -9.69 -0.23 -5.20
CA ASP A 297 -10.01 -0.83 -3.90
C ASP A 297 -9.62 0.06 -2.71
N TRP A 298 -8.59 0.90 -2.89
CA TRP A 298 -7.99 1.68 -1.82
C TRP A 298 -8.56 3.08 -1.70
N LYS A 299 -8.76 3.78 -2.81
CA LYS A 299 -9.27 5.16 -2.80
C LYS A 299 -10.64 5.20 -2.13
N ASN A 300 -10.92 6.24 -1.35
CA ASN A 300 -12.12 6.35 -0.52
C ASN A 300 -12.26 5.21 0.49
N ASN A 301 -11.16 4.62 0.98
CA ASN A 301 -11.23 3.51 1.92
C ASN A 301 -10.01 3.46 2.85
N ILE A 302 -8.82 3.23 2.32
CA ILE A 302 -7.62 2.94 3.12
C ILE A 302 -7.17 4.16 3.94
N GLU A 303 -7.29 5.37 3.40
CA GLU A 303 -6.91 6.63 4.06
C GLU A 303 -7.70 6.92 5.35
N VAL A 304 -8.85 6.26 5.53
CA VAL A 304 -9.79 6.45 6.65
C VAL A 304 -10.10 5.16 7.40
N ARG A 305 -9.65 4.01 6.91
CA ARG A 305 -9.71 2.74 7.64
C ARG A 305 -8.77 2.81 8.85
N VAL A 306 -9.15 2.21 9.98
CA VAL A 306 -8.30 2.17 11.19
C VAL A 306 -6.97 1.50 10.88
N LEU A 307 -7.02 0.31 10.27
CA LEU A 307 -5.84 -0.43 9.87
C LEU A 307 -6.17 -1.38 8.72
N SER A 308 -5.26 -1.46 7.76
CA SER A 308 -5.18 -2.52 6.76
C SER A 308 -3.77 -3.10 6.78
N ALA A 309 -3.55 -4.15 7.59
CA ALA A 309 -2.20 -4.65 7.85
C ALA A 309 -1.46 -5.02 6.56
N HIS A 310 -2.12 -5.69 5.62
CA HIS A 310 -1.52 -6.09 4.34
C HIS A 310 -0.98 -4.89 3.55
N VAL A 311 -1.78 -3.81 3.48
CA VAL A 311 -1.40 -2.58 2.75
C VAL A 311 -0.20 -1.93 3.40
N TRP A 312 -0.24 -1.72 4.72
CA TRP A 312 0.82 -1.00 5.44
C TRP A 312 2.11 -1.79 5.62
N GLN A 313 2.06 -3.12 5.70
CA GLN A 313 3.24 -3.96 5.88
C GLN A 313 3.98 -4.24 4.57
N HIS A 314 3.28 -4.38 3.45
CA HIS A 314 3.90 -4.80 2.19
C HIS A 314 3.37 -4.06 0.96
N ILE A 315 2.05 -3.99 0.77
CA ILE A 315 1.51 -3.71 -0.57
C ILE A 315 1.68 -2.24 -0.97
N LEU A 316 1.58 -1.29 -0.03
CA LEU A 316 1.76 0.14 -0.33
C LEU A 316 3.14 0.41 -0.92
N HIS A 317 4.18 -0.23 -0.38
CA HIS A 317 5.55 -0.10 -0.89
C HIS A 317 5.66 -0.60 -2.34
N TYR A 318 5.16 -1.81 -2.64
CA TYR A 318 5.20 -2.35 -4.00
C TYR A 318 4.40 -1.49 -4.98
N PHE A 319 3.22 -1.03 -4.58
CA PHE A 319 2.38 -0.15 -5.38
C PHE A 319 3.08 1.20 -5.66
N PHE A 320 3.71 1.80 -4.65
CA PHE A 320 4.45 3.05 -4.80
C PHE A 320 5.60 2.89 -5.80
N GLN A 321 6.42 1.84 -5.65
CA GLN A 321 7.54 1.56 -6.55
C GLN A 321 7.07 1.32 -7.98
N THR A 322 6.01 0.54 -8.17
CA THR A 322 5.38 0.34 -9.48
C THR A 322 4.89 1.65 -10.08
N ALA A 323 4.18 2.47 -9.33
CA ALA A 323 3.67 3.75 -9.84
C ALA A 323 4.80 4.71 -10.22
N LEU A 324 5.92 4.70 -9.48
CA LEU A 324 7.13 5.44 -9.81
C LEU A 324 7.77 4.95 -11.11
N ILE A 325 7.97 3.63 -11.25
CA ILE A 325 8.51 3.02 -12.47
C ILE A 325 7.65 3.34 -13.69
N MET A 326 6.33 3.34 -13.55
CA MET A 326 5.42 3.49 -14.69
C MET A 326 5.13 4.96 -15.03
N HIS A 327 5.63 5.92 -14.23
CA HIS A 327 5.34 7.33 -14.43
C HIS A 327 5.89 7.83 -15.78
N GLY A 328 5.01 8.32 -16.65
CA GLY A 328 5.36 8.76 -18.01
C GLY A 328 5.17 7.69 -19.10
N ASP A 329 5.18 6.40 -18.75
CA ASP A 329 4.92 5.30 -19.69
C ASP A 329 3.49 4.76 -19.62
N GLU A 330 2.80 4.96 -18.49
CA GLU A 330 1.39 4.62 -18.28
C GLU A 330 0.61 5.87 -17.81
N PRO A 331 -0.44 6.30 -18.55
CA PRO A 331 -1.20 7.50 -18.22
C PRO A 331 -1.76 7.55 -16.79
N ALA A 332 -2.21 6.42 -16.25
CA ALA A 332 -2.78 6.34 -14.91
C ALA A 332 -1.73 6.41 -13.78
N ALA A 333 -0.45 6.18 -14.08
CA ALA A 333 0.61 6.09 -13.07
C ALA A 333 0.83 7.40 -12.30
N ALA A 334 0.58 8.57 -12.91
CA ALA A 334 0.66 9.85 -12.20
C ALA A 334 -0.36 9.93 -11.05
N THR A 335 -1.57 9.42 -11.27
CA THR A 335 -2.63 9.35 -10.26
C THR A 335 -2.27 8.36 -9.17
N TRP A 336 -1.81 7.15 -9.54
CA TRP A 336 -1.38 6.12 -8.58
C TRP A 336 -0.24 6.61 -7.68
N LEU A 337 0.78 7.24 -8.27
CA LEU A 337 1.93 7.74 -7.53
C LEU A 337 1.54 8.88 -6.58
N SER A 338 0.70 9.80 -7.06
CA SER A 338 0.16 10.87 -6.23
C SER A 338 -0.63 10.32 -5.06
N TYR A 339 -1.51 9.34 -5.28
CA TYR A 339 -2.28 8.70 -4.21
C TYR A 339 -1.39 8.02 -3.18
N ALA A 340 -0.43 7.20 -3.62
CA ALA A 340 0.49 6.49 -2.73
C ALA A 340 1.31 7.46 -1.86
N TYR A 341 1.79 8.54 -2.47
CA TYR A 341 2.55 9.60 -1.80
C TYR A 341 1.71 10.36 -0.76
N GLU A 342 0.53 10.82 -1.15
CA GLU A 342 -0.41 11.51 -0.26
C GLU A 342 -0.85 10.60 0.91
N LEU A 343 -1.10 9.31 0.63
CA LEU A 343 -1.50 8.33 1.63
C LEU A 343 -0.37 8.06 2.63
N PHE A 344 0.86 7.91 2.14
CA PHE A 344 2.04 7.73 3.00
C PHE A 344 2.20 8.92 3.93
N LEU A 345 2.17 10.15 3.41
CA LEU A 345 2.32 11.37 4.21
C LEU A 345 1.18 11.56 5.23
N ALA A 346 -0.04 11.20 4.86
CA ALA A 346 -1.21 11.45 5.71
C ALA A 346 -1.36 10.48 6.89
N ARG A 347 -0.71 9.31 6.83
CA ARG A 347 -1.01 8.18 7.73
C ARG A 347 0.21 7.40 8.21
N SER A 348 1.36 7.48 7.53
CA SER A 348 2.55 6.72 7.91
C SER A 348 3.38 7.47 8.95
N PRO A 349 3.95 6.78 9.96
CA PRO A 349 3.77 5.36 10.27
C PRO A 349 2.43 5.08 10.98
N ILE A 350 1.65 4.11 10.48
CA ILE A 350 0.27 3.83 10.97
C ILE A 350 0.22 3.18 12.36
N LEU A 351 1.24 2.39 12.71
CA LEU A 351 1.32 1.65 13.97
C LEU A 351 2.23 2.35 14.99
N GLY A 352 2.97 3.38 14.59
CA GLY A 352 3.86 4.11 15.48
C GLY A 352 3.12 5.28 16.13
N GLY A 353 3.11 5.33 17.46
CA GLY A 353 2.84 6.60 18.16
C GLY A 353 4.04 7.55 18.04
N TRP A 354 3.88 8.79 18.52
CA TRP A 354 4.98 9.76 18.64
C TRP A 354 6.23 9.21 19.34
N THR A 355 6.04 8.24 20.25
CA THR A 355 7.12 7.57 21.00
C THR A 355 7.84 6.47 20.21
N GLY A 356 7.46 6.20 18.96
CA GLY A 356 8.02 5.13 18.13
C GLY A 356 7.59 3.71 18.51
N ALA A 357 6.75 3.55 19.55
CA ALA A 357 6.21 2.25 19.93
C ALA A 357 5.18 1.79 18.89
N GLY A 358 5.44 0.64 18.26
CA GLY A 358 4.47 -0.05 17.42
C GLY A 358 3.29 -0.53 18.26
N SER A 359 2.06 -0.24 17.85
CA SER A 359 0.83 -0.64 18.56
C SER A 359 0.58 -2.16 18.59
N THR A 360 1.51 -2.96 18.05
CA THR A 360 1.55 -4.43 18.14
C THR A 360 2.46 -4.93 19.27
N ALA A 361 3.25 -4.05 19.89
CA ALA A 361 3.99 -4.40 21.10
C ALA A 361 2.99 -4.50 22.26
N ARG A 362 2.80 -5.71 22.80
CA ARG A 362 2.05 -5.88 24.05
C ARG A 362 2.74 -5.05 25.13
N PRO A 363 2.00 -4.34 26.00
CA PRO A 363 2.60 -3.79 27.20
C PRO A 363 3.12 -4.96 28.03
N THR A 364 4.43 -5.04 28.24
CA THR A 364 4.95 -5.80 29.37
C THR A 364 4.48 -5.07 30.62
N SER A 365 3.58 -5.70 31.36
CA SER A 365 3.12 -5.22 32.67
C SER A 365 4.34 -4.94 33.55
N ALA A 366 4.36 -3.74 34.14
CA ALA A 366 5.24 -3.38 35.24
C ALA A 366 4.95 -4.22 36.48
#